data_AF-A0A8I2YHB7-F1
#
_entry.id   AF-A0A8I2YHB7-F1
#
_cell.length_a   1.000
_cell.length_b   1.000
_cell.length_c   1.000
_cell.angle_alpha   90.00
_cell.angle_beta   90.00
_cell.angle_gamma   90.00
#
_symmetry.space_group_name_H-M   'P 1'
#
loop_
_entity.id
_entity.type
_entity.pdbx_description
1 polymer ?
#
loop_
_entity_poly.entity_id
_entity_poly.type
_entity_poly.pdbx_seq_one_letter_code
_entity_poly.pdbx_strand_id
1 'polypeptide(L)'
;MEDLGALSDCSTGPMILCKIQEAIPEQNEHRGDFAELTESLSSKYPDLVSSWEQQVQEWEYDMTKPNPFEVKVAEVTMAGIQLQLAKDDAISASNSNQLPLHGTVTPSVVIDTGIELEDQQ
;
A
#
# COMPACT_ATOMS: atom_id res chain seq x y z
N MET A 1 26.86 -47.41 -16.97
CA MET A 1 26.77 -47.98 -15.62
C MET A 1 27.01 -46.82 -14.65
N GLU A 2 26.16 -45.81 -14.73
CA GLU A 2 24.91 -45.73 -13.94
C GLU A 2 25.23 -45.76 -12.46
N ASP A 3 25.38 -44.57 -11.88
CA ASP A 3 24.85 -44.31 -10.55
C ASP A 3 24.27 -42.89 -10.52
N LEU A 4 23.13 -42.74 -11.21
CA LEU A 4 22.20 -41.62 -11.09
C LEU A 4 21.21 -41.91 -9.94
N GLY A 5 21.72 -42.30 -8.78
CA GLY A 5 20.93 -42.81 -7.66
C GLY A 5 21.01 -42.02 -6.34
N ALA A 6 21.78 -40.94 -6.27
CA ALA A 6 22.01 -40.20 -5.01
C ALA A 6 20.98 -39.07 -4.72
N LEU A 7 19.76 -39.20 -5.24
CA LEU A 7 18.58 -38.48 -4.73
C LEU A 7 17.61 -39.47 -4.06
N SER A 8 18.15 -40.53 -3.44
CA SER A 8 17.39 -41.44 -2.60
C SER A 8 16.95 -40.69 -1.34
N ASP A 9 15.65 -40.42 -1.25
CA ASP A 9 14.91 -40.05 -0.04
C ASP A 9 15.66 -39.14 0.94
N CYS A 10 15.59 -37.83 0.71
CA CYS A 10 15.69 -36.89 1.81
C CYS A 10 14.48 -37.13 2.72
N SER A 11 14.66 -38.03 3.70
CA SER A 11 13.71 -38.24 4.79
C SER A 11 13.21 -36.88 5.28
N THR A 12 11.89 -36.75 5.43
CA THR A 12 11.25 -35.50 5.85
C THR A 12 11.84 -34.95 7.16
N GLY A 13 12.35 -35.83 8.03
CA GLY A 13 12.98 -35.47 9.31
C GLY A 13 14.21 -34.56 9.15
N PRO A 14 15.29 -34.99 8.48
CA PRO A 14 16.46 -34.16 8.17
C PRO A 14 16.12 -32.82 7.51
N MET A 15 15.20 -32.78 6.55
CA MET A 15 14.80 -31.53 5.89
C MET A 15 14.12 -30.57 6.89
N ILE A 16 13.19 -31.07 7.70
CA ILE A 16 12.51 -30.26 8.73
C ILE A 16 13.53 -29.73 9.74
N LEU A 17 14.51 -30.55 10.14
CA LEU A 17 15.55 -30.14 11.08
C LEU A 17 16.37 -28.98 10.52
N CYS A 18 16.82 -29.05 9.26
CA CYS A 18 17.53 -27.95 8.61
C CYS A 18 16.69 -26.67 8.57
N LYS A 19 15.42 -26.79 8.17
CA LYS A 19 14.50 -25.63 8.13
C LYS A 19 14.28 -25.01 9.50
N ILE A 20 14.19 -25.80 10.57
CA ILE A 20 14.07 -25.27 11.93
C ILE A 20 15.35 -24.57 12.36
N GLN A 21 16.52 -25.13 12.03
CA GLN A 21 17.81 -24.51 12.35
C GLN A 21 17.99 -23.15 11.66
N GLU A 22 17.44 -22.98 10.47
CA GLU A 22 17.40 -21.70 9.73
C GLU A 22 16.33 -20.75 10.28
N ALA A 23 15.13 -21.26 10.59
CA ALA A 23 14.01 -20.43 11.04
C ALA A 23 14.20 -19.84 12.45
N ILE A 24 14.98 -20.49 13.33
CA ILE A 24 15.24 -19.98 14.69
C ILE A 24 15.98 -18.63 14.69
N PRO A 25 17.13 -18.46 14.01
CA PRO A 25 17.80 -17.17 13.95
C PRO A 25 16.94 -16.10 13.26
N GLU A 26 16.25 -16.44 12.16
CA GLU A 26 15.33 -15.52 11.48
C GLU A 26 14.18 -15.08 12.39
N GLN A 27 13.58 -16.00 13.16
CA GLN A 27 12.56 -15.67 14.15
C GLN A 27 13.08 -14.68 15.20
N ASN A 28 14.32 -14.87 15.66
CA ASN A 28 14.92 -13.98 16.66
C ASN A 28 15.14 -12.56 16.10
N GLU A 29 15.60 -12.47 14.85
CA GLU A 29 15.77 -11.21 14.12
C GLU A 29 14.43 -10.50 13.93
N HIS A 30 13.45 -11.18 13.33
CA HIS A 30 12.10 -10.63 13.13
C HIS A 30 11.43 -10.20 14.44
N ARG A 31 11.66 -10.94 15.53
CA ARG A 31 11.14 -10.56 16.85
C ARG A 31 11.80 -9.28 17.38
N GLY A 32 13.09 -9.09 17.10
CA GLY A 32 13.81 -7.85 17.40
C GLY A 32 13.25 -6.67 16.60
N ASP A 33 13.16 -6.81 15.28
CA ASP A 33 12.65 -5.79 14.38
C ASP A 33 11.22 -5.38 14.71
N PHE A 34 10.36 -6.36 15.02
CA PHE A 34 8.99 -6.11 15.42
C PHE A 34 8.92 -5.30 16.72
N ALA A 35 9.73 -5.65 17.73
CA ALA A 35 9.75 -4.92 18.99
C ALA A 35 10.22 -3.46 18.81
N GLU A 36 11.27 -3.24 18.02
CA GLU A 36 11.78 -1.89 17.72
C GLU A 36 10.73 -1.06 16.96
N LEU A 37 10.10 -1.63 15.93
CA LEU A 37 9.05 -0.96 15.18
C LEU A 37 7.86 -0.61 16.07
N THR A 38 7.38 -1.56 16.88
CA THR A 38 6.27 -1.33 17.81
C THR A 38 6.60 -0.24 18.82
N GLU A 39 7.82 -0.21 19.36
CA GLU A 39 8.25 0.84 20.30
C GLU A 39 8.28 2.21 19.61
N SER A 40 8.87 2.29 18.43
CA SER A 40 8.95 3.53 17.63
C SER A 40 7.56 4.08 17.28
N LEU A 41 6.65 3.22 16.83
CA LEU A 41 5.27 3.58 16.50
C LEU A 41 4.48 3.98 17.73
N SER A 42 4.60 3.23 18.83
CA SER A 42 3.89 3.54 20.09
C SER A 42 4.37 4.85 20.69
N SER A 43 5.65 5.19 20.55
CA SER A 43 6.20 6.47 20.99
C SER A 43 5.65 7.64 20.15
N LYS A 44 5.57 7.46 18.83
CA LYS A 44 5.21 8.54 17.90
C LYS A 44 3.70 8.72 17.72
N TYR A 45 2.93 7.62 17.79
CA TYR A 45 1.50 7.57 17.49
C TYR A 45 0.72 6.62 18.43
N PRO A 46 0.76 6.84 19.75
CA PRO A 46 0.20 5.91 20.73
C PRO A 46 -1.29 5.61 20.52
N ASP A 47 -2.09 6.65 20.26
CA ASP A 47 -3.54 6.50 20.08
C ASP A 47 -3.89 5.74 18.79
N LEU A 48 -3.09 5.93 17.73
CA LEU A 48 -3.30 5.26 16.45
C LEU A 48 -2.98 3.77 16.57
N VAL A 49 -1.86 3.42 17.23
CA VAL A 49 -1.48 2.04 17.50
C VAL A 49 -2.55 1.34 18.32
N SER A 50 -2.99 1.95 19.44
CA SER A 50 -4.03 1.37 20.29
C SER A 50 -5.37 1.18 19.56
N SER A 51 -5.78 2.18 18.76
CA SER A 51 -7.00 2.06 17.97
C SER A 51 -6.91 0.98 16.89
N TRP A 52 -5.74 0.84 16.25
CA TRP A 52 -5.53 -0.17 15.22
C TRP A 52 -5.51 -1.58 15.81
N GLU A 53 -4.79 -1.80 16.91
CA GLU A 53 -4.79 -3.08 17.64
C GLU A 53 -6.20 -3.50 18.05
N GLN A 54 -7.01 -2.56 18.56
CA GLN A 54 -8.41 -2.83 18.88
C GLN A 54 -9.21 -3.26 17.65
N GLN A 55 -9.07 -2.56 16.52
CA GLN A 55 -9.77 -2.91 15.28
C GLN A 55 -9.39 -4.32 14.79
N VAL A 56 -8.09 -4.68 14.88
CA VAL A 56 -7.61 -6.02 14.52
C VAL A 56 -8.20 -7.07 15.43
N GLN A 57 -8.14 -6.90 16.75
CA GLN A 57 -8.70 -7.84 17.72
C GLN A 57 -10.21 -8.03 17.55
N GLU A 58 -10.94 -6.94 17.31
CA GLU A 58 -12.38 -7.00 17.08
C GLU A 58 -12.73 -7.78 15.82
N TRP A 59 -11.96 -7.61 14.74
CA TRP A 59 -12.15 -8.32 13.48
C TRP A 59 -11.72 -9.80 13.55
N GLU A 60 -10.59 -10.10 14.22
CA GLU A 60 -10.14 -11.47 14.44
C GLU A 60 -11.12 -12.27 15.30
N TYR A 61 -11.76 -11.61 16.27
CA TYR A 61 -12.81 -12.20 17.08
C TYR A 61 -14.11 -12.40 16.30
N ASP A 62 -14.49 -11.43 15.46
CA ASP A 62 -15.71 -11.44 14.66
C ASP A 62 -15.45 -10.91 13.25
N MET A 63 -15.30 -11.82 12.29
CA MET A 63 -15.04 -11.49 10.89
C MET A 63 -16.20 -10.79 10.18
N THR A 64 -17.37 -10.63 10.82
CA THR A 64 -18.46 -9.78 10.29
C THR A 64 -18.21 -8.29 10.54
N LYS A 65 -17.27 -7.95 11.42
CA LYS A 65 -16.82 -6.57 11.63
C LYS A 65 -15.97 -6.05 10.48
N PRO A 66 -15.81 -4.73 10.34
CA PRO A 66 -15.01 -4.14 9.28
C PRO A 66 -13.56 -4.64 9.31
N ASN A 67 -13.07 -5.13 8.17
CA ASN A 67 -11.70 -5.58 8.04
C ASN A 67 -10.73 -4.37 8.11
N PRO A 68 -9.83 -4.31 9.10
CA PRO A 68 -8.90 -3.19 9.23
C PRO A 68 -7.80 -3.17 8.16
N PHE A 69 -7.60 -4.27 7.43
CA PHE A 69 -6.64 -4.38 6.33
C PHE A 69 -7.21 -3.97 4.98
N GLU A 70 -8.53 -3.77 4.88
CA GLU A 70 -9.12 -3.20 3.67
C GLU A 70 -8.75 -1.72 3.54
N VAL A 71 -8.33 -1.33 2.33
CA VAL A 71 -7.99 0.05 2.01
C VAL A 71 -9.26 0.90 2.08
N LYS A 72 -9.33 1.78 3.08
CA LYS A 72 -10.47 2.68 3.30
C LYS A 72 -10.38 3.99 2.50
N VAL A 73 -9.31 4.19 1.73
CA VAL A 73 -9.12 5.42 0.94
C VAL A 73 -10.05 5.34 -0.27
N ALA A 74 -10.83 6.39 -0.52
CA ALA A 74 -11.52 6.54 -1.80
C ALA A 74 -10.46 6.48 -2.90
N GLU A 75 -10.57 5.53 -3.83
CA GLU A 75 -9.70 5.50 -5.01
C GLU A 75 -9.80 6.85 -5.69
N VAL A 76 -8.76 7.68 -5.51
CA VAL A 76 -8.61 8.90 -6.31
C VAL A 76 -8.16 8.40 -7.68
N THR A 77 -9.15 8.16 -8.53
CA THR A 77 -8.89 7.76 -9.91
C THR A 77 -8.42 8.97 -10.71
N MET A 78 -7.53 8.75 -11.68
CA MET A 78 -7.10 9.80 -12.62
C MET A 78 -8.32 10.45 -13.31
N ALA A 79 -9.30 9.65 -13.70
CA ALA A 79 -10.57 10.12 -14.26
C ALA A 79 -11.35 11.02 -13.27
N GLY A 80 -11.31 10.72 -11.96
CA GLY A 80 -11.91 11.55 -10.92
C GLY A 80 -11.21 12.90 -10.79
N ILE A 81 -9.88 12.93 -10.86
CA ILE A 81 -9.08 14.16 -10.86
C ILE A 81 -9.41 14.99 -12.10
N GLN A 82 -9.36 14.39 -13.30
CA GLN A 82 -9.70 15.04 -14.57
C GLN A 82 -11.11 15.62 -14.57
N LEU A 83 -12.08 14.88 -14.05
CA LEU A 83 -13.45 15.35 -13.92
C LEU A 83 -13.55 16.56 -12.99
N GLN A 84 -12.81 16.57 -11.87
CA GLN A 84 -12.80 17.71 -10.95
C GLN A 84 -12.15 18.94 -11.60
N LEU A 85 -11.01 18.77 -12.27
CA LEU A 85 -10.32 19.84 -12.99
C LEU A 85 -11.20 20.46 -14.09
N ALA A 86 -11.91 19.63 -14.86
CA ALA A 86 -12.83 20.11 -15.90
C ALA A 86 -14.02 20.89 -15.32
N LYS A 87 -14.53 20.50 -14.14
CA LYS A 87 -15.59 21.24 -13.44
C LYS A 87 -15.08 22.59 -12.94
N ASP A 88 -13.88 22.63 -12.38
CA ASP A 88 -13.28 23.86 -11.87
C ASP A 88 -13.02 24.86 -13.01
N ASP A 89 -12.53 24.39 -14.16
CA ASP A 89 -12.39 25.21 -15.36
C ASP A 89 -13.73 25.76 -15.86
N ALA A 90 -14.80 24.96 -15.86
CA ALA A 90 -16.13 25.40 -16.25
C ALA A 90 -16.69 26.46 -15.29
N ILE A 91 -16.46 26.29 -13.99
CA ILE A 91 -16.83 27.27 -12.95
C ILE A 91 -16.05 28.57 -13.18
N SER A 92 -14.73 28.51 -13.35
CA SER A 92 -13.90 29.69 -13.64
C SER A 92 -14.31 30.39 -14.94
N ALA A 93 -14.70 29.66 -15.99
CA ALA A 93 -15.21 30.25 -17.22
C ALA A 93 -16.56 30.97 -17.04
N SER A 94 -17.42 30.47 -16.14
CA SER A 94 -18.71 31.10 -15.83
C SER A 94 -18.59 32.36 -14.95
N ASN A 95 -17.51 32.45 -14.18
CA ASN A 95 -17.22 33.59 -13.32
C ASN A 95 -16.55 34.71 -14.14
N SER A 96 -17.32 35.73 -14.56
CA SER A 96 -16.88 36.84 -15.44
C SER A 96 -15.70 37.69 -14.96
N ASN A 97 -15.16 37.43 -13.77
CA ASN A 97 -14.08 38.20 -13.16
C ASN A 97 -12.68 37.56 -13.33
N GLN A 98 -12.59 36.36 -13.90
CA GLN A 98 -11.32 35.75 -14.31
C GLN A 98 -11.25 35.65 -15.83
N LEU A 99 -10.48 36.55 -16.44
CA LEU A 99 -10.07 36.39 -17.84
C LEU A 99 -9.21 35.11 -17.95
N PRO A 100 -9.48 34.22 -18.92
CA PRO A 100 -8.60 33.09 -19.21
C PRO A 100 -7.18 33.61 -19.48
N LEU A 101 -6.16 33.04 -18.83
CA LEU A 101 -4.76 33.36 -19.12
C LEU A 101 -4.40 33.10 -20.60
N HIS A 102 -5.07 32.12 -21.21
CA HIS A 102 -4.93 31.77 -22.62
C HIS A 102 -6.31 31.48 -23.23
N GLY A 103 -6.58 32.00 -24.43
CA GLY A 103 -7.92 31.93 -25.05
C GLY A 103 -8.30 30.58 -25.63
N THR A 104 -7.35 29.65 -25.76
CA THR A 104 -7.57 28.36 -26.45
C THR A 104 -7.21 27.14 -25.61
N VAL A 105 -6.62 27.32 -24.43
CA VAL A 105 -6.16 26.21 -23.57
C VAL A 105 -6.50 26.53 -22.13
N THR A 106 -7.19 25.61 -21.46
CA THR A 106 -7.49 25.72 -20.04
C THR A 106 -6.38 25.09 -19.19
N PRO A 107 -6.24 25.48 -17.91
CA PRO A 107 -5.23 24.91 -17.02
C PRO A 107 -5.29 23.38 -16.90
N SER A 108 -6.50 22.78 -16.86
CA SER A 108 -6.64 21.32 -16.79
C SER A 108 -5.99 20.60 -17.97
N VAL A 109 -6.14 21.12 -19.19
CA VAL A 109 -5.55 20.54 -20.40
C VAL A 109 -4.02 20.50 -20.31
N VAL A 110 -3.39 21.55 -19.75
CA VAL A 110 -1.93 21.57 -19.58
C VAL A 110 -1.49 20.49 -18.59
N ILE A 111 -2.21 20.35 -17.47
CA ILE A 111 -1.93 19.33 -16.45
C ILE A 111 -2.08 17.93 -17.06
N ASP A 112 -3.19 17.66 -17.75
CA ASP A 112 -3.45 16.37 -18.39
C ASP A 112 -2.39 16.01 -19.43
N THR A 113 -1.99 16.98 -20.26
CA THR A 113 -0.91 16.75 -21.23
C THR A 113 0.45 16.51 -20.57
N GLY A 114 0.72 17.13 -19.42
CA GLY A 114 1.96 16.92 -18.68
C GLY A 114 2.05 15.52 -18.11
N ILE A 115 0.95 15.02 -17.53
CA ILE A 115 0.84 13.66 -17.00
C ILE A 115 0.98 12.63 -18.14
N GLU A 116 0.27 12.81 -19.25
CA GLU A 116 0.37 11.92 -20.41
C GLU A 116 1.81 11.85 -20.98
N LEU A 117 2.53 12.98 -20.99
CA LEU A 117 3.92 13.01 -21.44
C LEU A 117 4.88 12.31 -20.46
N GLU A 118 4.61 12.35 -19.15
CA GLU A 118 5.38 11.63 -18.13
C GLU A 118 5.16 10.12 -18.24
N ASP A 119 3.92 9.67 -18.45
CA ASP A 119 3.59 8.24 -18.64
C ASP A 119 4.25 7.62 -19.88
N GLN A 120 4.67 8.45 -20.85
CA GLN A 120 5.33 8.01 -22.09
C GLN A 120 6.87 7.99 -22.01
N GLN A 121 7.49 8.30 -20.87
CA GLN A 121 8.95 8.34 -20.67
C GLN A 121 9.50 7.07 -20.00
#